data_AF-A0A100WYX7-F1
#
_entry.id   AF-A0A100WYX7-F1
#
_cell.length_a   1.000
_cell.length_b   1.000
_cell.length_c   1.000
_cell.angle_alpha   90.00
_cell.angle_beta   90.00
_cell.angle_gamma   90.00
#
_symmetry.space_group_name_H-M   'P 1'
#
loop_
_entity.id
_entity.type
_entity.pdbx_description
1 polymer ?
#
loop_
_entity_poly.entity_id
_entity_poly.type
_entity_poly.pdbx_seq_one_letter_code
_entity_poly.pdbx_strand_id
1 'polypeptide(L)'
;MSADGPQDLLADVDGLKVWLLANGLGDRCEADERSRLALIAAREAILQALSEGSLDGVNEVLERGRIRRELTGSGPAEVVEVPQAEWLAGWLAADDLLRLLGESPDRIKQCAHPHCILWFHDTSKNGARRWHSMATCGNRAKAARHYAAKRE
;
A
#
# COMPACT_ATOMS: atom_id res chain seq x y z
N MET A 1 -16.96 -11.19 3.17
CA MET A 1 -16.59 -10.17 2.16
C MET A 1 -17.74 -10.09 1.17
N SER A 2 -18.50 -9.00 1.24
CA SER A 2 -19.76 -8.75 0.52
C SER A 2 -19.53 -8.43 -0.96
N ALA A 3 -20.58 -8.49 -1.76
CA ALA A 3 -20.56 -8.46 -3.22
C ALA A 3 -20.48 -7.06 -3.88
N ASP A 4 -20.22 -5.98 -3.13
CA ASP A 4 -20.36 -4.60 -3.63
C ASP A 4 -19.02 -3.86 -3.72
N GLY A 5 -18.60 -3.58 -4.96
CA GLY A 5 -17.70 -2.48 -5.32
C GLY A 5 -16.26 -2.50 -4.76
N PRO A 6 -15.46 -1.48 -5.12
CA PRO A 6 -14.19 -1.20 -4.47
C PRO A 6 -14.43 -0.86 -2.99
N GLN A 7 -13.66 -1.50 -2.10
CA GLN A 7 -13.65 -1.14 -0.68
C GLN A 7 -12.50 -0.17 -0.43
N ASP A 8 -12.82 1.06 -0.03
CA ASP A 8 -11.82 2.04 0.41
C ASP A 8 -11.90 2.19 1.92
N LEU A 9 -10.88 1.67 2.62
CA LEU A 9 -10.76 1.85 4.07
C LEU A 9 -10.40 3.28 4.45
N LEU A 10 -10.07 4.17 3.50
CA LEU A 10 -9.82 5.58 3.80
C LEU A 10 -11.02 6.47 3.47
N ALA A 11 -12.20 5.89 3.19
CA ALA A 11 -13.41 6.65 2.89
C ALA A 11 -13.87 7.51 4.07
N ASP A 12 -13.63 7.06 5.30
CA ASP A 12 -13.97 7.74 6.55
C ASP A 12 -12.95 7.39 7.66
N VAL A 13 -13.12 8.01 8.83
CA VAL A 13 -12.21 7.83 9.98
C VAL A 13 -12.34 6.43 10.62
N ASP A 14 -13.52 5.82 10.58
CA ASP A 14 -13.72 4.46 11.11
C ASP A 14 -12.97 3.42 10.26
N GLY A 15 -13.03 3.57 8.94
CA GLY A 15 -12.21 2.81 8.00
C GLY A 15 -10.72 3.04 8.24
N LEU A 16 -10.29 4.31 8.45
CA LEU A 16 -8.88 4.62 8.73
C LEU A 16 -8.42 3.86 9.98
N LYS A 17 -9.23 3.83 11.03
CA LYS A 17 -8.92 3.09 12.25
C LYS A 17 -8.71 1.59 11.97
N VAL A 18 -9.56 0.99 11.13
CA VAL A 18 -9.38 -0.40 10.69
C VAL A 18 -8.07 -0.57 9.91
N TRP A 19 -7.75 0.36 9.01
CA TRP A 19 -6.51 0.34 8.24
C TRP A 19 -5.27 0.44 9.13
N LEU A 20 -5.25 1.37 10.10
CA LEU A 20 -4.14 1.54 11.04
C LEU A 20 -3.92 0.28 11.87
N LEU A 21 -4.98 -0.33 12.41
CA LEU A 21 -4.88 -1.58 13.17
C LEU A 21 -4.34 -2.73 12.31
N ALA A 22 -4.83 -2.88 11.09
CA ALA A 22 -4.39 -3.93 10.17
C ALA A 22 -2.89 -3.82 9.79
N ASN A 23 -2.31 -2.62 9.89
CA ASN A 23 -0.90 -2.34 9.58
C ASN A 23 -0.03 -2.15 10.85
N GLY A 24 -0.54 -2.46 12.04
CA GLY A 24 0.23 -2.34 13.30
C GLY A 24 0.54 -0.89 13.70
N LEU A 25 -0.28 0.06 13.25
CA LEU A 25 -0.14 1.50 13.51
C LEU A 25 -1.19 2.05 14.49
N GLY A 26 -2.07 1.21 15.03
CA GLY A 26 -3.18 1.63 15.89
C GLY A 26 -2.76 2.40 17.16
N ASP A 27 -1.59 2.08 17.72
CA ASP A 27 -1.03 2.77 18.89
C ASP A 27 0.02 3.84 18.51
N ARG A 28 0.30 4.01 17.21
CA ARG A 28 1.35 4.90 16.68
C ARG A 28 0.79 6.12 15.97
N CYS A 29 -0.43 6.04 15.45
CA CYS A 29 -1.09 7.09 14.70
C CYS A 29 -2.49 7.32 15.25
N GLU A 30 -2.92 8.58 15.31
CA GLU A 30 -4.30 8.90 15.64
C GLU A 30 -5.22 8.64 14.45
N ALA A 31 -6.40 8.05 14.71
CA ALA A 31 -7.43 7.90 13.70
C ALA A 31 -8.31 9.16 13.70
N ASP A 32 -7.87 10.18 12.97
CA ASP A 32 -8.58 11.45 12.81
C ASP A 32 -8.60 11.90 11.34
N GLU A 33 -9.31 13.01 11.06
CA GLU A 33 -9.47 13.50 9.70
C GLU A 33 -8.15 14.00 9.09
N ARG A 34 -7.24 14.57 9.91
CA ARG A 34 -5.93 15.03 9.43
C ARG A 34 -5.07 13.87 8.96
N SER A 35 -5.01 12.80 9.75
CA SER A 35 -4.29 11.58 9.42
C SER A 35 -4.91 10.86 8.22
N ARG A 36 -6.24 10.90 8.09
CA ARG A 36 -6.94 10.37 6.91
C ARG A 36 -6.54 11.10 5.63
N LEU A 37 -6.59 12.43 5.65
CA LEU A 37 -6.24 13.25 4.48
C LEU A 37 -4.75 13.12 4.12
N ALA A 38 -3.86 13.09 5.11
CA ALA A 38 -2.42 12.88 4.89
C ALA A 38 -2.14 11.50 4.25
N LEU A 39 -2.80 10.44 4.73
CA LEU A 39 -2.65 9.10 4.17
C LEU A 39 -3.26 8.98 2.77
N ILE A 40 -4.38 9.66 2.49
CA ILE A 40 -4.95 9.76 1.15
C ILE A 40 -3.98 10.41 0.18
N ALA A 41 -3.36 11.52 0.56
CA ALA A 41 -2.36 12.21 -0.26
C ALA A 41 -1.16 11.29 -0.55
N ALA A 42 -0.65 10.58 0.46
CA ALA A 42 0.43 9.61 0.27
C ALA A 42 0.05 8.45 -0.67
N ARG A 43 -1.18 7.93 -0.54
CA ARG A 43 -1.71 6.89 -1.43
C ARG A 43 -1.80 7.37 -2.88
N GLU A 44 -2.28 8.60 -3.10
CA GLU A 44 -2.39 9.19 -4.43
C GLU A 44 -1.01 9.39 -5.07
N ALA A 45 -0.04 9.91 -4.30
CA ALA A 45 1.34 10.04 -4.72
C ALA A 45 1.97 8.69 -5.11
N ILE A 46 1.81 7.66 -4.27
CA ILE A 46 2.28 6.30 -4.56
C ILE A 46 1.62 5.75 -5.83
N LEU A 47 0.31 5.96 -6.00
CA LEU A 47 -0.40 5.49 -7.18
C LEU A 47 0.15 6.16 -8.45
N GLN A 48 0.31 7.49 -8.45
CA GLN A 48 0.87 8.24 -9.58
C GLN A 48 2.30 7.78 -9.93
N ALA A 49 3.14 7.53 -8.91
CA ALA A 49 4.48 6.99 -9.14
C ALA A 49 4.45 5.62 -9.82
N LEU A 50 3.52 4.74 -9.43
CA LEU A 50 3.40 3.40 -10.02
C LEU A 50 2.72 3.38 -11.39
N SER A 51 1.70 4.21 -11.61
CA SER A 51 0.91 4.20 -12.86
C SER A 51 1.49 5.09 -13.95
N GLU A 52 2.08 6.23 -13.58
CA GLU A 52 2.50 7.29 -14.51
C GLU A 52 4.01 7.58 -14.43
N GLY A 53 4.70 7.05 -13.41
CA GLY A 53 6.12 7.33 -13.19
C GLY A 53 6.39 8.72 -12.62
N SER A 54 5.37 9.44 -12.16
CA SER A 54 5.52 10.75 -11.52
C SER A 54 6.02 10.60 -10.08
N LEU A 55 7.21 11.12 -9.79
CA LEU A 55 7.88 10.93 -8.49
C LEU A 55 7.68 12.10 -7.52
N ASP A 56 7.19 13.25 -8.02
CA ASP A 56 7.14 14.50 -7.25
C ASP A 56 6.30 14.34 -5.98
N GLY A 57 5.10 13.78 -6.09
CA GLY A 57 4.23 13.57 -4.92
C GLY A 57 4.85 12.63 -3.87
N VAL A 58 5.59 11.60 -4.29
CA VAL A 58 6.26 10.70 -3.33
C VAL A 58 7.39 11.44 -2.63
N ASN A 59 8.16 12.26 -3.36
CA ASN A 59 9.21 13.08 -2.76
C ASN A 59 8.64 14.12 -1.79
N GLU A 60 7.52 14.77 -2.11
CA GLU A 60 6.83 15.70 -1.20
C GLU A 60 6.38 15.02 0.10
N VAL A 61 5.91 13.76 0.03
CA VAL A 61 5.57 12.97 1.23
C VAL A 61 6.85 12.66 2.02
N LEU A 62 7.92 12.22 1.35
CA LEU A 62 9.18 11.86 2.00
C LEU A 62 9.85 13.06 2.69
N GLU A 63 9.71 14.27 2.17
CA GLU A 63 10.19 15.52 2.80
C GLU A 63 9.53 15.81 4.16
N ARG A 64 8.41 15.16 4.49
CA ARG A 64 7.71 15.32 5.80
C ARG A 64 8.39 14.59 6.95
N GLY A 65 9.42 13.79 6.69
CA GLY A 65 10.10 13.01 7.72
C GLY A 65 11.48 12.55 7.31
N ARG A 66 12.13 11.78 8.18
CA ARG A 66 13.46 11.23 7.93
C ARG A 66 13.71 9.99 8.79
N ILE A 67 14.69 9.19 8.39
CA ILE A 67 15.29 8.15 9.24
C ILE A 67 16.56 8.71 9.86
N ARG A 68 16.63 8.74 11.19
CA ARG A 68 17.84 9.03 11.93
C ARG A 68 18.46 7.74 12.45
N ARG A 69 19.75 7.55 12.18
CA ARG A 69 20.53 6.43 12.74
C ARG A 69 21.03 6.77 14.13
N GLU A 70 20.91 5.82 15.03
CA GLU A 70 21.41 5.90 16.40
C GLU A 70 22.24 4.66 16.73
N LEU A 71 23.18 4.83 17.66
CA LEU A 71 23.82 3.70 18.33
C LEU A 71 23.23 3.62 19.74
N THR A 72 22.55 2.50 20.02
CA THR A 72 21.94 2.24 21.33
C THR A 72 22.73 1.17 22.09
N GLY A 73 22.38 0.93 23.35
CA GLY A 73 22.99 -0.15 24.14
C GLY A 73 22.76 -1.56 23.56
N SER A 74 21.76 -1.75 22.70
CA SER A 74 21.50 -3.01 21.99
C SER A 74 22.07 -3.04 20.57
N GLY A 75 22.80 -2.00 20.15
CA GLY A 75 23.42 -1.89 18.84
C GLY A 75 22.80 -0.78 17.97
N PRO A 76 23.11 -0.78 16.66
CA PRO A 76 22.57 0.19 15.71
C PRO A 76 21.04 0.14 15.67
N ALA A 77 20.40 1.31 15.66
CA ALA A 77 18.98 1.47 15.53
C ALA A 77 18.64 2.56 14.51
N GLU A 78 17.45 2.46 13.94
CA GLU A 78 16.87 3.47 13.06
C GLU A 78 15.62 4.05 13.73
N VAL A 79 15.54 5.37 13.78
CA VAL A 79 14.43 6.11 14.35
C VAL A 79 13.75 6.90 13.25
N VAL A 80 12.46 6.64 13.04
CA VAL A 80 11.62 7.42 12.12
C VAL A 80 11.18 8.70 12.82
N GLU A 81 11.51 9.84 12.22
CA GLU A 81 11.18 11.17 12.74
C GLU A 81 10.27 11.91 11.77
N VAL A 82 9.00 12.03 12.13
CA VAL A 82 7.97 12.74 11.36
C VAL A 82 7.38 13.83 12.27
N PRO A 83 7.72 15.12 12.08
CA PRO A 83 7.31 16.19 13.01
C PRO A 83 5.80 16.41 13.11
N GLN A 84 5.07 16.15 12.01
CA GLN A 84 3.61 16.24 11.95
C GLN A 84 3.05 14.81 12.03
N ALA A 85 2.56 14.42 13.21
CA ALA A 85 2.18 13.04 13.51
C ALA A 85 1.16 12.46 12.51
N GLU A 86 0.28 13.28 11.94
CA GLU A 86 -0.70 12.86 10.92
C GLU A 86 -0.05 12.26 9.66
N TRP A 87 1.20 12.63 9.36
CA TRP A 87 1.92 12.15 8.19
C TRP A 87 2.63 10.82 8.43
N LEU A 88 2.70 10.31 9.67
CA LEU A 88 3.51 9.14 9.99
C LEU A 88 3.12 7.91 9.14
N ALA A 89 1.83 7.60 9.04
CA ALA A 89 1.36 6.46 8.24
C ALA A 89 1.68 6.61 6.75
N GLY A 90 1.45 7.80 6.18
CA GLY A 90 1.74 8.08 4.78
C GLY A 90 3.23 8.08 4.46
N TRP A 91 4.04 8.63 5.36
CA TRP A 91 5.49 8.65 5.26
C TRP A 91 6.07 7.23 5.31
N LEU A 92 5.61 6.39 6.25
CA LEU A 92 6.03 4.99 6.32
C LEU A 92 5.67 4.21 5.05
N ALA A 93 4.49 4.46 4.47
CA ALA A 93 4.09 3.82 3.22
C ALA A 93 4.97 4.25 2.03
N ALA A 94 5.38 5.52 1.98
CA ALA A 94 6.30 6.01 0.95
C ALA A 94 7.71 5.45 1.13
N ASP A 95 8.22 5.36 2.35
CA ASP A 95 9.52 4.74 2.67
C ASP A 95 9.53 3.24 2.31
N ASP A 96 8.45 2.51 2.64
CA ASP A 96 8.30 1.10 2.23
C ASP A 96 8.29 0.94 0.70
N LEU A 97 7.70 1.88 -0.03
CA LEU A 97 7.78 1.88 -1.50
C LEU A 97 9.24 2.03 -1.97
N LEU A 98 10.03 2.93 -1.38
CA LEU A 98 11.45 3.08 -1.72
C LEU A 98 12.21 1.79 -1.48
N ARG A 99 11.98 1.13 -0.34
CA ARG A 99 12.60 -0.15 -0.02
C ARG A 99 12.28 -1.21 -1.08
N LEU A 100 11.01 -1.33 -1.47
CA LEU A 100 10.57 -2.28 -2.50
C LEU A 100 11.17 -1.96 -3.89
N LEU A 101 11.22 -0.69 -4.26
CA LEU A 101 11.82 -0.23 -5.51
C LEU A 101 13.34 -0.48 -5.54
N GLY A 102 14.02 -0.35 -4.39
CA GLY A 102 15.45 -0.66 -4.27
C GLY A 102 15.76 -2.16 -4.32
N GLU A 103 14.86 -3.00 -3.77
CA GLU A 103 15.04 -4.46 -3.76
C GLU A 103 14.73 -5.10 -5.13
N SER A 104 13.58 -4.79 -5.73
CA SER A 104 13.10 -5.45 -6.94
C SER A 104 11.93 -4.67 -7.58
N PRO A 105 12.20 -3.61 -8.36
CA PRO A 105 11.14 -2.75 -8.89
C PRO A 105 10.18 -3.51 -9.82
N ASP A 106 10.69 -4.45 -10.63
CA ASP A 106 9.90 -5.29 -11.54
C ASP A 106 8.92 -6.25 -10.82
N ARG A 107 9.04 -6.38 -9.48
CA ARG A 107 8.12 -7.20 -8.67
C ARG A 107 6.92 -6.40 -8.18
N ILE A 108 6.88 -5.09 -8.33
CA ILE A 108 5.68 -4.28 -8.05
C ILE A 108 4.78 -4.33 -9.28
N LYS A 109 3.61 -4.96 -9.15
CA LYS A 109 2.73 -5.27 -10.28
C LYS A 109 1.30 -4.87 -10.00
N GLN A 110 0.62 -4.38 -11.03
CA GLN A 110 -0.83 -4.25 -11.02
C GLN A 110 -1.47 -5.65 -11.11
N CYS A 111 -2.55 -5.87 -10.34
CA CYS A 111 -3.34 -7.09 -10.45
C CYS A 111 -3.92 -7.22 -11.86
N ALA A 112 -3.73 -8.37 -12.51
CA ALA A 112 -4.16 -8.59 -13.90
C ALA A 112 -5.69 -8.74 -14.08
N HIS A 113 -6.50 -8.52 -13.04
CA HIS A 113 -7.95 -8.72 -13.09
C HIS A 113 -8.58 -7.41 -13.57
N PRO A 114 -9.35 -7.39 -14.68
CA PRO A 114 -9.78 -6.13 -15.32
C PRO A 114 -10.49 -5.14 -14.39
N HIS A 115 -11.23 -5.66 -13.41
CA HIS A 115 -11.95 -4.86 -12.42
C HIS A 115 -11.24 -4.74 -11.07
N CYS A 116 -9.92 -4.95 -11.01
CA CYS A 116 -9.14 -4.85 -9.78
C CYS A 116 -8.11 -3.73 -9.90
N ILE A 117 -8.18 -2.78 -8.97
CA ILE A 117 -7.29 -1.61 -8.91
C ILE A 117 -6.04 -1.83 -8.05
N LEU A 118 -5.90 -3.00 -7.42
CA LEU A 118 -4.83 -3.23 -6.45
C LEU A 118 -3.48 -3.50 -7.13
N TRP A 119 -2.46 -2.88 -6.56
CA TRP A 119 -1.05 -3.21 -6.78
C TRP A 119 -0.56 -4.21 -5.73
N PHE A 120 0.47 -4.99 -6.06
CA PHE A 120 1.08 -5.94 -5.13
C PHE A 120 2.57 -6.14 -5.42
N HIS A 121 3.32 -6.52 -4.38
CA HIS A 121 4.69 -7.01 -4.52
C HIS A 121 4.70 -8.53 -4.75
N ASP A 122 5.35 -8.99 -5.83
CA ASP A 122 5.44 -10.39 -6.22
C ASP A 122 6.51 -11.14 -5.42
N THR A 123 6.09 -11.74 -4.31
CA THR A 123 6.94 -12.59 -3.47
C THR A 123 7.08 -14.04 -3.98
N SER A 124 6.54 -14.37 -5.17
CA SER A 124 6.69 -15.73 -5.72
C SER A 124 8.11 -16.00 -6.19
N LYS A 125 8.55 -17.26 -6.08
CA LYS A 125 9.91 -17.70 -6.43
C LYS A 125 10.33 -17.20 -7.83
N ASN A 126 9.47 -17.38 -8.81
CA ASN A 126 9.78 -17.08 -10.22
C ASN A 126 9.25 -15.71 -10.69
N GLY A 127 8.67 -14.89 -9.80
CA GLY A 127 8.07 -13.62 -10.20
C GLY A 127 6.94 -13.78 -11.21
N ALA A 128 6.15 -14.85 -11.11
CA ALA A 128 5.11 -15.20 -12.09
C ALA A 128 3.69 -14.92 -11.58
N ARG A 129 3.54 -14.28 -10.42
CA ARG A 129 2.23 -14.01 -9.83
C ARG A 129 1.51 -12.94 -10.67
N ARG A 130 0.26 -13.21 -11.02
CA ARG A 130 -0.59 -12.32 -11.81
C ARG A 130 -1.67 -11.60 -11.01
N TRP A 131 -1.95 -12.07 -9.79
CA TRP A 131 -3.09 -11.60 -8.98
C TRP A 131 -2.62 -11.21 -7.59
N HIS A 132 -3.14 -10.09 -7.05
CA HIS A 132 -2.84 -9.67 -5.68
C HIS A 132 -3.27 -10.72 -4.63
N SER A 133 -4.20 -11.62 -4.95
CA SER A 133 -4.63 -12.73 -4.10
C SER A 133 -5.19 -13.85 -4.96
N MET A 134 -4.72 -15.06 -4.69
CA MET A 134 -5.26 -16.26 -5.34
C MET A 134 -6.70 -16.51 -4.88
N ALA A 135 -6.97 -16.35 -3.58
CA ALA A 135 -8.31 -16.55 -3.01
C ALA A 135 -9.35 -15.57 -3.57
N THR A 136 -8.92 -14.34 -3.89
CA THR A 136 -9.82 -13.26 -4.32
C THR A 136 -9.84 -13.12 -5.85
N CYS A 137 -8.79 -12.55 -6.46
CA CYS A 137 -8.76 -12.31 -7.91
C CYS A 137 -8.50 -13.57 -8.73
N GLY A 138 -7.66 -14.47 -8.23
CA GLY A 138 -7.36 -15.71 -8.95
C GLY A 138 -8.58 -16.63 -9.08
N ASN A 139 -9.38 -16.77 -8.01
CA ASN A 139 -10.61 -17.57 -8.04
C ASN A 139 -11.69 -16.92 -8.91
N ARG A 140 -11.84 -15.59 -8.90
CA ARG A 140 -12.73 -14.88 -9.83
C ARG A 140 -12.37 -15.15 -11.30
N ALA A 141 -11.09 -15.09 -11.64
CA ALA A 141 -10.63 -15.38 -13.00
C ALA A 141 -10.92 -16.84 -13.41
N LYS A 142 -10.76 -17.81 -12.50
CA LYS A 142 -11.13 -19.21 -12.75
C LYS A 142 -12.63 -19.39 -12.97
N ALA A 143 -13.46 -18.77 -12.13
CA ALA A 143 -14.91 -18.82 -12.26
C ALA A 143 -15.38 -18.22 -13.59
N ALA A 144 -14.87 -17.05 -13.98
CA ALA A 144 -15.21 -16.40 -15.24
C ALA A 144 -14.93 -17.30 -16.46
N ARG A 145 -13.76 -17.97 -16.49
CA ARG A 145 -13.41 -18.92 -17.56
C ARG A 145 -14.36 -20.12 -17.62
N HIS A 146 -14.70 -20.69 -16.46
CA HIS A 146 -15.63 -21.81 -16.39
C HIS A 146 -17.04 -21.43 -16.88
N TYR A 147 -17.53 -20.22 -16.57
CA TYR A 147 -18.82 -19.77 -17.08
C TYR A 147 -18.80 -19.44 -18.57
N ALA A 148 -17.71 -18.89 -19.11
CA ALA A 148 -17.55 -18.66 -20.54
C ALA A 148 -17.60 -19.98 -21.32
N ALA A 149 -16.84 -20.99 -20.87
CA ALA A 149 -16.81 -22.32 -21.49
C ALA A 149 -18.11 -23.12 -21.38
N LYS A 150 -19.06 -22.71 -20.52
CA LYS A 150 -20.39 -23.32 -20.40
C LYS A 150 -21.46 -22.62 -21.24
N ARG A 151 -21.14 -21.47 -21.84
CA ARG A 151 -22.04 -20.71 -22.72
C ARG A 151 -21.78 -21.00 -24.21
N GLU A 152 -20.76 -21.82 -24.48
CA GLU A 152 -20.46 -22.46 -25.76
C GLU A 152 -20.96 -23.91 -25.75
#